data_AF-A0A7S0QG87-F1
#
_entry.id   AF-A0A7S0QG87-F1
#
_cell.length_a   1.000
_cell.length_b   1.000
_cell.length_c   1.000
_cell.angle_alpha   90.00
_cell.angle_beta   90.00
_cell.angle_gamma   90.00
#
_symmetry.space_group_name_H-M   'P 1'
#
loop_
_entity.id
_entity.type
_entity.pdbx_description
1 polymer ?
#
loop_
_entity_poly.entity_id
_entity_poly.type
_entity_poly.pdbx_seq_one_letter_code
_entity_poly.pdbx_strand_id
1 'polypeptide(L)'
;HKIKQVLAVFEKELAIVCQLSHPNIMRVYGACTEQASSLILVCEYAEKGTLRQLLDASSKKLQLHEQTRIIKQLVFGLSYLHQQKVAHRDFKSLQVLIDERDVCKISDFGLSKSEDLGVNTAVTIAQTEYTPAWSAPEVLNSQG
;
A
#
# COMPACT_ATOMS: atom_id res chain seq x y z
N HIS A 1 -15.10 -13.57 16.25
CA HIS A 1 -13.96 -14.11 15.49
C HIS A 1 -13.42 -13.09 14.49
N LYS A 2 -14.24 -12.53 13.57
CA LYS A 2 -13.82 -11.49 12.60
C LYS A 2 -13.21 -10.21 13.17
N ILE A 3 -13.77 -9.63 14.24
CA ILE A 3 -13.26 -8.36 14.84
C ILE A 3 -11.80 -8.49 15.31
N LYS A 4 -11.43 -9.65 15.89
CA LYS A 4 -10.05 -9.91 16.31
C LYS A 4 -9.06 -9.99 15.13
N GLN A 5 -9.52 -10.48 13.97
CA GLN A 5 -8.70 -10.53 12.76
C GLN A 5 -8.48 -9.13 12.17
N VAL A 6 -9.54 -8.31 12.12
CA VAL A 6 -9.45 -6.91 11.64
C VAL A 6 -8.50 -6.09 12.51
N LEU A 7 -8.58 -6.22 13.84
CA LEU A 7 -7.66 -5.58 14.78
C LEU A 7 -6.20 -6.01 14.53
N ALA A 8 -5.95 -7.30 14.36
CA ALA A 8 -4.61 -7.81 14.12
C ALA A 8 -4.00 -7.30 12.80
N VAL A 9 -4.81 -7.15 11.75
CA VAL A 9 -4.37 -6.58 10.46
C VAL A 9 -4.04 -5.10 10.62
N PHE A 10 -4.89 -4.35 11.32
CA PHE A 10 -4.71 -2.93 11.57
C PHE A 10 -3.44 -2.63 12.40
N GLU A 11 -3.25 -3.37 13.50
CA GLU A 11 -2.05 -3.25 14.35
C GLU A 11 -0.77 -3.58 13.57
N LYS A 12 -0.83 -4.59 12.69
CA LYS A 12 0.29 -4.96 11.82
C LYS A 12 0.59 -3.88 10.78
N GLU A 13 -0.44 -3.34 10.13
CA GLU A 13 -0.29 -2.25 9.18
C GLU A 13 0.39 -1.06 9.85
N LEU A 14 -0.08 -0.66 11.03
CA LEU A 14 0.55 0.38 11.85
C LEU A 14 2.01 0.08 12.18
N ALA A 15 2.30 -1.15 12.62
CA ALA A 15 3.65 -1.55 12.97
C ALA A 15 4.61 -1.40 11.78
N ILE A 16 4.17 -1.70 10.56
CA ILE A 16 4.99 -1.52 9.35
C ILE A 16 5.06 -0.04 8.96
N VAL A 17 3.91 0.59 8.73
CA VAL A 17 3.82 1.89 8.06
C VAL A 17 4.40 3.03 8.91
N CYS A 18 4.34 2.94 10.24
CA CYS A 18 4.93 3.94 11.14
C CYS A 18 6.47 3.95 11.09
N GLN A 19 7.11 2.91 10.56
CA GLN A 19 8.57 2.84 10.41
C GLN A 19 9.04 3.34 9.05
N LEU A 20 8.11 3.59 8.11
CA LEU A 20 8.44 4.00 6.75
C LEU A 20 8.48 5.53 6.65
N SER A 21 9.56 6.03 6.06
CA SER A 21 9.77 7.46 5.82
C SER A 21 10.44 7.66 4.47
N HIS A 22 9.64 7.98 3.46
CA HIS A 22 10.12 8.21 2.10
C HIS A 22 9.12 9.10 1.33
N PRO A 23 9.57 10.02 0.44
CA PRO A 23 8.66 10.93 -0.27
C PRO A 23 7.55 10.23 -1.07
N ASN A 24 7.85 9.05 -1.61
CA ASN A 24 6.91 8.24 -2.40
C ASN A 24 6.15 7.16 -1.63
N ILE A 25 6.20 7.18 -0.31
CA ILE A 25 5.40 6.33 0.57
C ILE A 25 4.44 7.22 1.34
N MET A 26 3.17 6.80 1.46
CA MET A 26 2.18 7.52 2.24
C MET A 26 2.63 7.64 3.70
N ARG A 27 2.79 8.87 4.17
CA ARG A 27 3.15 9.14 5.56
C ARG A 27 1.95 8.94 6.47
N VAL A 28 2.11 8.05 7.43
CA VAL A 28 1.16 7.84 8.52
C VAL A 28 1.62 8.61 9.75
N TYR A 29 0.70 9.38 10.34
CA TYR A 29 0.93 10.15 11.56
C TYR A 29 0.58 9.35 12.81
N GLY A 30 -0.31 8.37 12.70
CA GLY A 30 -0.66 7.47 13.79
C GLY A 30 -2.04 6.84 13.60
N ALA A 31 -2.62 6.38 14.70
CA ALA A 31 -3.98 5.86 14.73
C ALA A 31 -4.77 6.34 15.94
N CYS A 32 -6.09 6.35 15.79
CA CYS A 32 -7.02 6.51 16.90
C CYS A 32 -7.75 5.17 17.13
N THR A 33 -7.68 4.70 18.38
CA THR A 33 -8.29 3.45 18.85
C THR A 33 -9.21 3.67 20.06
N GLU A 34 -9.60 4.91 20.34
CA GLU A 34 -10.37 5.27 21.54
C GLU A 34 -11.77 4.63 21.56
N GLN A 35 -12.35 4.38 20.40
CA GLN A 35 -13.64 3.72 20.26
C GLN A 35 -13.44 2.28 19.79
N ALA A 36 -13.87 1.31 20.60
CA ALA A 36 -13.72 -0.13 20.28
C ALA A 36 -14.40 -0.56 18.96
N SER A 37 -15.32 0.25 18.43
CA SER A 37 -16.01 0.03 17.16
C SER A 37 -15.33 0.68 15.96
N SER A 38 -14.26 1.47 16.15
CA SER A 38 -13.68 2.32 15.11
C SER A 38 -12.16 2.35 15.21
N LEU A 39 -11.51 1.75 14.21
CA LEU A 39 -10.07 1.84 14.02
C LEU A 39 -9.80 2.87 12.94
N ILE A 40 -9.09 3.93 13.28
CA ILE A 40 -8.85 5.07 12.39
C ILE A 40 -7.36 5.22 12.19
N LEU A 41 -6.92 5.19 10.92
CA LEU A 41 -5.55 5.54 10.52
C LEU A 41 -5.51 7.02 10.14
N VAL A 42 -4.53 7.75 10.65
CA VAL A 42 -4.33 9.17 10.35
C VAL A 42 -3.09 9.30 9.47
N CYS A 43 -3.23 9.81 8.25
CA CYS A 43 -2.16 9.91 7.27
C CYS A 43 -2.17 11.27 6.53
N GLU A 44 -1.14 11.51 5.73
CA GLU A 44 -1.13 12.65 4.81
C GLU A 44 -2.26 12.55 3.78
N TYR A 45 -2.84 13.70 3.43
CA TYR A 45 -3.87 13.77 2.41
C TYR A 45 -3.23 13.89 1.02
N ALA A 46 -3.85 13.24 0.03
CA ALA A 46 -3.42 13.25 -1.36
C ALA A 46 -4.59 13.70 -2.25
N GLU A 47 -4.55 14.97 -2.65
CA GLU A 47 -5.67 15.73 -3.19
C GLU A 47 -6.18 15.22 -4.54
N LYS A 48 -5.28 14.64 -5.36
CA LYS A 48 -5.60 14.23 -6.73
C LYS A 48 -6.16 12.80 -6.80
N GLY A 49 -6.39 12.16 -5.67
CA GLY A 49 -6.94 10.81 -5.59
C GLY A 49 -5.96 9.74 -6.09
N THR A 50 -6.51 8.64 -6.60
CA THR A 50 -5.73 7.47 -7.01
C THR A 50 -5.16 7.62 -8.43
N LEU A 51 -4.02 6.98 -8.69
CA LEU A 51 -3.48 6.81 -10.03
C LEU A 51 -4.48 6.09 -10.94
N ARG A 52 -5.29 5.17 -10.41
CA ARG A 52 -6.36 4.53 -11.17
C ARG A 52 -7.38 5.56 -11.68
N GLN A 53 -7.85 6.47 -10.83
CA GLN A 53 -8.76 7.55 -11.23
C GLN A 53 -8.13 8.46 -12.28
N LEU A 54 -6.84 8.80 -12.14
CA LEU A 54 -6.11 9.57 -13.16
C LEU A 54 -6.12 8.85 -14.51
N LEU A 55 -5.80 7.55 -14.52
CA LEU A 55 -5.77 6.74 -15.74
C LEU A 55 -7.15 6.60 -16.40
N ASP A 56 -8.20 6.47 -15.60
CA ASP A 56 -9.59 6.34 -16.09
C ASP A 56 -10.14 7.68 -16.59
N ALA A 57 -9.78 8.81 -15.97
CA ALA A 57 -10.25 10.16 -16.35
C ALA A 57 -9.52 10.74 -17.58
N SER A 58 -8.36 10.19 -17.94
CA SER A 58 -7.51 10.70 -19.01
C SER A 58 -8.10 10.38 -20.39
N SER A 59 -9.07 11.19 -20.84
CA SER A 59 -9.67 11.12 -22.19
C SER A 59 -8.62 11.19 -23.32
N LYS A 60 -7.46 11.77 -23.05
CA LYS A 60 -6.22 11.63 -23.83
C LYS A 60 -5.21 10.84 -23.02
N LYS A 61 -4.46 9.92 -23.64
CA LYS A 61 -3.39 9.18 -22.95
C LYS A 61 -2.40 10.13 -22.28
N LEU A 62 -1.93 9.77 -21.08
CA LEU A 62 -0.82 10.47 -20.40
C LEU A 62 0.35 10.65 -21.37
N GLN A 63 0.98 11.82 -21.35
CA GLN A 63 2.17 12.07 -22.15
C GLN A 63 3.33 11.23 -21.62
N LEU A 64 4.29 10.90 -22.50
CA LEU A 64 5.43 10.06 -22.14
C LEU A 64 6.22 10.60 -20.93
N HIS A 65 6.34 11.93 -20.81
CA HIS A 65 7.04 12.57 -19.70
C HIS A 65 6.31 12.35 -18.36
N GLU A 66 4.97 12.36 -18.35
CA GLU A 66 4.15 12.11 -17.16
C GLU A 66 4.25 10.65 -16.74
N GLN A 67 4.14 9.73 -17.70
CA GLN A 67 4.32 8.29 -17.46
C GLN A 67 5.71 8.01 -16.85
N THR A 68 6.76 8.60 -17.44
CA THR A 68 8.13 8.44 -16.96
C THR A 68 8.29 9.00 -15.55
N ARG A 69 7.70 10.16 -15.25
CA ARG A 69 7.71 10.77 -13.92
C ARG A 69 7.05 9.85 -12.90
N ILE A 70 5.86 9.32 -13.20
CA ILE A 70 5.12 8.41 -12.31
C ILE A 70 5.93 7.12 -12.08
N ILE A 71 6.41 6.47 -13.14
CA ILE A 71 7.17 5.22 -13.03
C ILE A 71 8.43 5.42 -12.17
N LYS A 72 9.19 6.50 -12.37
CA LYS A 72 10.38 6.79 -11.55
C LYS A 72 10.05 6.90 -10.07
N GLN A 73 8.98 7.62 -9.73
CA GLN A 73 8.53 7.78 -8.35
C GLN A 73 8.12 6.45 -7.71
N LEU A 74 7.37 5.62 -8.46
CA LEU A 74 6.96 4.30 -7.98
C LEU A 74 8.16 3.37 -7.77
N VAL A 75 9.12 3.38 -8.69
CA VAL A 75 10.36 2.59 -8.57
C VAL A 75 11.16 3.03 -7.35
N PHE A 76 11.28 4.34 -7.07
CA PHE A 76 11.96 4.82 -5.88
C PHE A 76 11.25 4.42 -4.59
N GLY A 77 9.92 4.55 -4.53
CA GLY A 77 9.14 4.08 -3.38
C GLY A 77 9.29 2.58 -3.14
N LEU A 78 9.14 1.75 -4.18
CA LEU A 78 9.30 0.30 -4.08
C LEU A 78 10.73 -0.12 -3.72
N SER A 79 11.74 0.54 -4.30
CA SER A 79 13.14 0.28 -3.96
C SER A 79 13.41 0.56 -2.49
N TYR A 80 12.88 1.67 -1.96
CA TYR A 80 12.96 1.99 -0.54
C TYR A 80 12.28 0.90 0.32
N LEU A 81 11.05 0.47 -0.01
CA LEU A 81 10.38 -0.61 0.72
C LEU A 81 11.22 -1.88 0.79
N HIS A 82 11.79 -2.29 -0.34
CA HIS A 82 12.64 -3.47 -0.39
C HIS A 82 13.93 -3.32 0.42
N GLN A 83 14.52 -2.11 0.46
CA GLN A 83 15.66 -1.83 1.35
C GLN A 83 15.30 -1.93 2.84
N GLN A 84 14.05 -1.59 3.19
CA GLN A 84 13.49 -1.81 4.54
C GLN A 84 12.99 -3.25 4.77
N LYS A 85 13.27 -4.17 3.84
CA LYS A 85 12.79 -5.56 3.85
C LYS A 85 11.27 -5.68 4.00
N VAL A 86 10.53 -4.74 3.40
CA VAL A 86 9.07 -4.73 3.33
C VAL A 86 8.62 -5.11 1.93
N ALA A 87 7.86 -6.20 1.82
CA ALA A 87 7.15 -6.58 0.61
C ALA A 87 5.69 -6.10 0.71
N HIS A 88 5.24 -5.28 -0.25
CA HIS A 88 3.88 -4.71 -0.24
C HIS A 88 2.77 -5.73 -0.54
N ARG A 89 3.01 -6.63 -1.51
CA ARG A 89 2.15 -7.78 -1.90
C ARG A 89 0.78 -7.50 -2.51
N ASP A 90 0.32 -6.25 -2.55
CA ASP A 90 -0.91 -5.84 -3.29
C ASP A 90 -0.71 -4.50 -4.01
N PHE A 91 0.48 -4.34 -4.61
CA PHE A 91 0.82 -3.12 -5.32
C PHE A 91 0.04 -3.02 -6.64
N LYS A 92 -0.84 -2.02 -6.74
CA LYS A 92 -1.68 -1.74 -7.92
C LYS A 92 -2.01 -0.25 -8.00
N SER A 93 -2.52 0.21 -9.15
CA SER A 93 -2.81 1.65 -9.37
C SER A 93 -3.87 2.24 -8.43
N LEU A 94 -4.69 1.41 -7.78
CA LEU A 94 -5.61 1.84 -6.72
C LEU A 94 -4.88 2.23 -5.42
N GLN A 95 -3.72 1.62 -5.16
CA GLN A 95 -2.89 1.84 -3.97
C GLN A 95 -1.78 2.87 -4.19
N VAL A 96 -1.92 3.66 -5.24
CA VAL A 96 -1.05 4.79 -5.51
C VAL A 96 -1.92 6.04 -5.48
N LEU A 97 -1.71 6.89 -4.49
CA LEU A 97 -2.35 8.19 -4.38
C LEU A 97 -1.44 9.27 -4.95
N ILE A 98 -2.00 10.41 -5.32
CA ILE A 98 -1.27 11.53 -5.93
C ILE A 98 -1.61 12.80 -5.15
N ASP A 99 -0.57 13.49 -4.66
CA ASP A 99 -0.74 14.76 -3.94
C ASP A 99 -0.88 15.97 -4.89
N GLU A 100 -1.14 17.15 -4.33
CA GLU A 100 -1.26 18.42 -5.06
C GLU A 100 -0.05 18.70 -5.99
N ARG A 101 1.15 18.18 -5.66
CA ARG A 101 2.42 18.43 -6.36
C ARG A 101 2.78 17.35 -7.37
N ASP A 102 1.84 16.47 -7.71
CA ASP A 102 2.07 15.31 -8.59
C ASP A 102 3.10 14.31 -8.03
N VAL A 103 3.23 14.25 -6.70
CA VAL A 103 4.02 13.22 -6.03
C VAL A 103 3.18 11.98 -5.82
N CYS A 104 3.66 10.83 -6.29
CA CYS A 104 3.00 9.54 -6.09
C CYS A 104 3.30 9.02 -4.68
N LYS A 105 2.26 8.58 -3.98
CA LYS A 105 2.27 8.03 -2.62
C LYS A 105 1.78 6.58 -2.65
N ILE A 106 2.67 5.63 -2.41
CA ILE A 106 2.28 4.22 -2.25
C ILE A 106 1.60 4.06 -0.90
N SER A 107 0.40 3.46 -0.88
CA SER A 107 -0.47 3.33 0.29
C SER A 107 -0.98 1.89 0.46
N ASP A 108 -1.80 1.65 1.49
CA ASP A 108 -2.43 0.36 1.82
C ASP A 108 -1.43 -0.77 2.08
N PHE A 109 -0.95 -0.83 3.32
CA PHE A 109 0.04 -1.82 3.76
C PHE A 109 -0.62 -3.01 4.47
N GLY A 110 -1.95 -3.17 4.39
CA GLY A 110 -2.69 -4.22 5.11
C GLY A 110 -2.24 -5.64 4.77
N LEU A 111 -1.76 -5.88 3.54
CA LEU A 111 -1.22 -7.17 3.08
C LEU A 111 0.30 -7.27 3.13
N SER A 112 0.98 -6.23 3.61
CA SER A 112 2.44 -6.15 3.61
C SER A 112 3.09 -7.15 4.58
N LYS A 113 4.32 -7.54 4.26
CA LYS A 113 5.16 -8.42 5.08
C LYS A 113 6.52 -7.77 5.29
N SER A 114 7.00 -7.77 6.54
CA SER A 114 8.35 -7.36 6.90
C SER A 114 9.13 -8.58 7.42
N GLU A 115 10.36 -8.75 6.95
CA GLU A 115 11.24 -9.83 7.41
C GLU A 115 11.83 -9.56 8.80
N ASP A 116 12.14 -8.29 9.11
CA ASP A 116 12.80 -7.89 10.34
C ASP A 116 11.84 -7.74 11.53
N LEU A 117 10.57 -7.46 11.28
CA LEU A 117 9.59 -7.30 12.37
C LEU A 117 9.08 -8.62 12.94
N GLY A 118 9.56 -9.76 12.45
CA GLY A 118 9.15 -11.09 12.96
C GLY A 118 7.64 -11.36 12.83
N VAL A 119 6.89 -10.50 12.14
CA VAL A 119 5.44 -10.61 11.95
C VAL A 119 5.15 -11.60 10.83
N ASN A 120 5.54 -12.86 11.08
CA ASN A 120 5.08 -14.01 10.33
C ASN A 120 3.72 -14.44 10.87
N THR A 121 2.70 -13.67 10.51
CA THR A 121 1.33 -14.16 10.55
C THR A 121 0.74 -13.91 9.17
N ALA A 122 0.61 -15.01 8.43
CA ALA A 122 -0.48 -15.17 7.48
C ALA A 122 -1.77 -15.05 8.30
N VAL A 123 -2.18 -13.82 8.63
CA VAL A 123 -3.60 -13.59 8.83
C VAL A 123 -4.17 -13.81 7.44
N THR A 124 -4.59 -15.05 7.19
CA THR A 124 -5.47 -15.41 6.10
C THR A 124 -6.78 -14.64 6.35
N ILE A 125 -6.76 -13.34 6.05
CA ILE A 125 -7.95 -12.71 5.48
C ILE A 125 -8.25 -13.58 4.27
N ALA A 126 -9.50 -14.01 4.15
CA ALA A 126 -9.96 -15.06 3.26
C ALA A 126 -9.24 -15.03 1.90
N GLN A 127 -9.04 -16.22 1.32
CA GLN A 127 -8.33 -16.56 0.08
C GLN A 127 -8.78 -15.81 -1.20
N THR A 128 -9.40 -14.65 -1.07
CA THR A 128 -10.07 -13.83 -2.08
C THR A 128 -9.39 -12.49 -2.39
N GLU A 129 -8.26 -12.12 -1.75
CA GLU A 129 -7.75 -10.73 -1.80
C GLU A 129 -6.37 -10.50 -2.44
N TYR A 130 -5.62 -11.54 -2.86
CA TYR A 130 -4.58 -11.27 -3.86
C TYR A 130 -5.27 -10.95 -5.16
N THR A 131 -4.92 -9.83 -5.78
CA THR A 131 -5.48 -9.59 -7.10
C THR A 131 -4.71 -10.42 -8.13
N PRO A 132 -5.30 -11.49 -8.71
CA PRO A 132 -4.51 -12.46 -9.48
C PRO A 132 -3.85 -11.84 -10.71
N ALA A 133 -4.50 -10.85 -11.32
CA ALA A 133 -3.97 -10.10 -12.46
C ALA A 133 -2.73 -9.25 -12.14
N TRP A 134 -2.43 -8.99 -10.85
CA TRP A 134 -1.29 -8.20 -10.39
C TRP A 134 -0.27 -9.03 -9.57
N SER A 135 -0.48 -10.34 -9.46
CA SER A 135 0.37 -11.24 -8.69
C SER A 135 1.32 -12.01 -9.59
N ALA A 136 2.57 -12.18 -9.14
CA ALA A 136 3.54 -13.00 -9.85
C ALA A 136 3.14 -14.49 -9.80
N PRO A 137 3.42 -15.28 -10.84
CA PRO A 137 2.95 -16.66 -10.95
C PRO A 137 3.47 -17.57 -9.83
N GLU A 138 4.69 -17.37 -9.34
CA GLU A 138 5.24 -18.10 -8.21
C GLU A 138 4.51 -17.80 -6.89
N VAL A 139 3.95 -16.60 -6.73
CA VAL A 139 3.12 -16.24 -5.56
C VAL A 139 1.77 -16.97 -5.60
N LEU A 140 1.27 -17.28 -6.79
CA LEU A 140 0.06 -18.08 -6.99
C LEU A 140 0.34 -19.58 -6.84
N ASN A 141 1.49 -20.05 -7.34
CA ASN A 141 1.87 -21.46 -7.36
C ASN A 141 2.42 -21.97 -6.02
N SER A 142 2.98 -21.09 -5.20
CA SER A 142 3.47 -21.41 -3.84
C SER A 142 2.34 -21.63 -2.82
N GLN A 143 1.07 -21.60 -3.28
CA GLN A 143 -0.13 -21.90 -2.48
C GLN A 143 -0.70 -23.31 -2.74
N GLY A 144 0.04 -24.19 -3.43
CA GLY A 144 -0.28 -25.60 -3.61
C GLY A 144 0.41 -26.51 -2.59
#